data_AF-A0A1B6IYS4-F1
#
_entry.id   AF-A0A1B6IYS4-F1
#
_cell.length_a   1.000
_cell.length_b   1.000
_cell.length_c   1.000
_cell.angle_alpha   90.00
_cell.angle_beta   90.00
_cell.angle_gamma   90.00
#
_symmetry.space_group_name_H-M   'P 1'
#
loop_
_entity.id
_entity.type
_entity.pdbx_description
1 polymer ?
#
loop_
_entity_poly.entity_id
_entity_poly.type
_entity_poly.pdbx_seq_one_letter_code
_entity_poly.pdbx_strand_id
1 'polypeptide(L)'
;MKSNIWSGVFLAAACVLASLPCSYSGYIPPGPRYPCPTDPVHAQFLYPCNCTAGTDAGLYVTCEKTNLASLSVGLANLASVGYPVEQLTISSCYFAHLYGDLLYSLKVRMLRFIDTPIRTIKPLTFLGVNRTLQELHIINSSLQEFPKDAFSNLGNLTVLNIDG
;
A
#
# COMPACT_ATOMS: atom_id res chain seq x y z
N MET A 1 -36.22 66.84 -37.80
CA MET A 1 -35.70 66.23 -36.56
C MET A 1 -36.13 64.77 -36.52
N LYS A 2 -35.26 63.83 -36.90
CA LYS A 2 -35.46 62.38 -36.75
C LYS A 2 -34.27 61.88 -35.94
N SER A 3 -34.49 61.62 -34.66
CA SER A 3 -33.45 61.13 -33.74
C SER A 3 -33.46 59.61 -33.72
N ASN A 4 -32.27 59.05 -33.91
CA ASN A 4 -31.97 57.63 -34.06
C ASN A 4 -32.14 56.90 -32.71
N ILE A 5 -33.14 56.01 -32.63
CA ILE A 5 -33.48 55.21 -31.43
C ILE A 5 -32.80 53.82 -31.42
N TRP A 6 -31.96 53.51 -32.41
CA TRP A 6 -31.47 52.14 -32.63
C TRP A 6 -30.07 51.82 -32.09
N SER A 7 -29.43 52.76 -31.38
CA SER A 7 -28.04 52.57 -30.90
C SER A 7 -27.95 52.06 -29.45
N GLY A 8 -29.04 52.10 -28.67
CA GLY A 8 -29.02 51.75 -27.24
C GLY A 8 -29.32 50.29 -26.90
N VAL A 9 -29.97 49.55 -27.80
CA VAL A 9 -30.42 48.17 -27.51
C VAL A 9 -29.29 47.14 -27.69
N PHE A 10 -28.35 47.39 -28.61
CA PHE A 10 -27.24 46.47 -28.87
C PHE A 10 -26.16 46.46 -27.77
N LEU A 11 -26.00 47.56 -27.01
CA LEU A 11 -25.02 47.65 -25.93
C LEU A 11 -25.44 46.93 -24.64
N ALA A 12 -26.74 46.81 -24.37
CA ALA A 12 -27.24 46.13 -23.17
C ALA A 12 -27.18 44.59 -23.25
N ALA A 13 -27.35 44.03 -24.45
CA ALA A 13 -27.30 42.57 -24.66
C ALA A 13 -25.88 41.99 -24.52
N ALA A 14 -24.84 42.78 -24.81
CA ALA A 14 -23.45 42.34 -24.71
C ALA A 14 -22.95 42.17 -23.26
N CYS A 15 -23.47 42.96 -22.31
CA CYS A 15 -23.06 42.88 -20.91
C CYS A 15 -23.64 41.68 -20.15
N VAL A 16 -24.80 41.13 -20.57
CA VAL A 16 -25.44 40.00 -19.88
C VAL A 16 -24.75 38.66 -20.22
N LEU A 17 -24.11 38.55 -21.38
CA LEU A 17 -23.34 37.37 -21.78
C LEU A 17 -21.95 37.30 -21.12
N ALA A 18 -21.45 38.39 -20.55
CA ALA A 18 -20.13 38.46 -19.93
C ALA A 18 -20.09 37.98 -18.45
N SER A 19 -21.24 37.68 -17.85
CA SER A 19 -21.34 37.21 -16.46
C SER A 19 -21.56 35.71 -16.32
N LEU A 20 -21.37 34.93 -17.39
CA LEU A 20 -21.38 33.47 -17.30
C LEU A 20 -20.17 33.02 -16.47
N PRO A 21 -20.37 32.40 -15.28
CA PRO A 21 -19.25 31.84 -14.53
C PRO A 21 -18.61 30.75 -15.37
N CYS A 22 -17.32 30.93 -15.70
CA CYS A 22 -16.48 29.88 -16.24
C CYS A 22 -16.57 28.67 -15.32
N SER A 23 -17.38 27.69 -15.72
CA SER A 23 -17.44 26.41 -15.06
C SER A 23 -16.13 25.71 -15.37
N TYR A 24 -15.18 25.75 -14.42
CA TYR A 24 -13.96 24.97 -14.48
C TYR A 24 -14.37 23.49 -14.48
N SER A 25 -14.54 22.91 -15.67
CA SER A 25 -14.63 21.46 -15.83
C SER A 25 -13.23 20.90 -15.65
N GLY A 26 -12.83 20.73 -14.38
CA GLY A 26 -11.63 20.02 -14.02
C GLY A 26 -11.86 18.52 -14.17
N TYR A 27 -10.98 17.85 -14.89
CA TYR A 27 -10.96 16.39 -14.92
C TYR A 27 -10.62 15.85 -13.53
N ILE A 28 -11.52 15.08 -12.93
CA ILE A 28 -11.26 14.34 -11.69
C ILE A 28 -10.72 12.97 -12.10
N PRO A 29 -9.43 12.67 -11.87
CA PRO A 29 -8.88 11.38 -12.25
C PRO A 29 -9.60 10.26 -11.50
N PRO A 30 -9.84 9.10 -12.14
CA PRO A 30 -10.28 7.91 -11.43
C PRO A 30 -9.23 7.56 -10.37
N GLY A 31 -9.69 7.10 -9.20
CA GLY A 31 -8.80 6.64 -8.14
C GLY A 31 -7.94 5.44 -8.58
N PRO A 32 -6.96 5.05 -7.75
CA PRO A 32 -6.09 3.93 -8.05
C PRO A 32 -6.89 2.63 -8.21
N ARG A 33 -6.38 1.69 -9.01
CA ARG A 33 -6.99 0.36 -9.22
C ARG A 33 -7.21 -0.41 -7.92
N TYR A 34 -6.28 -0.27 -6.97
CA TYR A 34 -6.35 -0.89 -5.64
C TYR A 34 -6.38 0.20 -4.56
N PRO A 35 -7.55 0.73 -4.20
CA PRO A 35 -7.66 1.75 -3.16
C PRO A 35 -7.52 1.13 -1.76
N CYS A 36 -6.97 1.90 -0.82
CA CYS A 36 -7.02 1.55 0.59
C CYS A 36 -8.47 1.60 1.12
N PRO A 37 -8.84 0.80 2.14
CA PRO A 37 -10.13 0.92 2.80
C PRO A 37 -10.26 2.30 3.45
N THR A 38 -11.27 3.06 3.05
CA THR A 38 -11.51 4.43 3.55
C THR A 38 -12.46 4.50 4.71
N ASP A 39 -13.30 3.48 4.92
CA ASP A 39 -14.20 3.49 6.06
C ASP A 39 -13.46 3.03 7.33
N PRO A 40 -13.82 3.59 8.49
CA PRO A 40 -13.15 3.30 9.75
C PRO A 40 -13.30 1.85 10.21
N VAL A 41 -14.36 1.13 9.78
CA VAL A 41 -14.60 -0.26 10.19
C VAL A 41 -13.66 -1.21 9.46
N HIS A 42 -13.52 -1.09 8.13
CA HIS A 42 -12.59 -1.92 7.37
C HIS A 42 -11.12 -1.49 7.59
N ALA A 43 -10.86 -0.21 7.89
CA ALA A 43 -9.51 0.22 8.31
C ALA A 43 -9.11 -0.42 9.66
N GLN A 44 -10.04 -0.47 10.62
CA GLN A 44 -9.81 -1.14 11.91
C GLN A 44 -9.61 -2.66 11.76
N PHE A 45 -10.22 -3.27 10.74
CA PHE A 45 -10.08 -4.70 10.46
C PHE A 45 -8.65 -5.10 10.09
N LEU A 46 -7.84 -4.18 9.54
CA LEU A 46 -6.44 -4.44 9.20
C LEU A 46 -5.48 -4.35 10.39
N TYR A 47 -5.95 -3.93 11.57
CA TYR A 47 -5.11 -3.82 12.77
C TYR A 47 -4.36 -5.13 13.05
N PRO A 48 -3.04 -5.10 13.30
CA PRO A 48 -2.16 -3.96 13.63
C PRO A 48 -1.53 -3.23 12.42
N CYS A 49 -1.96 -3.53 11.20
CA CYS A 49 -1.41 -2.95 9.98
C CYS A 49 -2.24 -1.75 9.50
N ASN A 50 -1.57 -0.79 8.88
CA ASN A 50 -2.20 0.37 8.25
C ASN A 50 -1.87 0.40 6.76
N CYS A 51 -2.87 0.72 5.94
CA CYS A 51 -2.71 0.93 4.50
C CYS A 51 -2.26 2.37 4.26
N THR A 52 -1.00 2.57 3.87
CA THR A 52 -0.40 3.89 3.69
C THR A 52 -0.70 4.48 2.32
N ALA A 53 -0.79 3.64 1.29
CA ALA A 53 -1.17 4.05 -0.06
C ALA A 53 -1.79 2.89 -0.86
N GLY A 54 -2.76 3.22 -1.71
CA GLY A 54 -3.29 2.34 -2.74
C GLY A 54 -2.79 2.77 -4.11
N THR A 55 -2.32 1.83 -4.92
CA THR A 55 -1.76 2.11 -6.27
C THR A 55 -2.38 1.21 -7.32
N ASP A 56 -1.97 1.37 -8.58
CA ASP A 56 -2.40 0.49 -9.66
C ASP A 56 -1.72 -0.89 -9.64
N ALA A 57 -0.60 -1.02 -8.92
CA ALA A 57 0.16 -2.26 -8.77
C ALA A 57 -0.28 -3.05 -7.53
N GLY A 58 -0.65 -2.35 -6.45
CA GLY A 58 -1.10 -2.96 -5.20
C GLY A 58 -1.09 -2.00 -4.03
N LEU A 59 -1.29 -2.55 -2.84
CA LEU A 59 -1.32 -1.80 -1.59
C LEU A 59 0.08 -1.63 -1.00
N TYR A 60 0.31 -0.48 -0.37
CA TYR A 60 1.42 -0.23 0.54
C TYR A 60 0.89 -0.36 1.95
N VAL A 61 1.44 -1.33 2.69
CA VAL A 61 0.97 -1.67 4.03
C VAL A 61 2.14 -1.61 5.00
N THR A 62 1.93 -0.95 6.13
CA THR A 62 2.91 -0.86 7.21
C THR A 62 2.28 -1.41 8.50
N CYS A 63 2.95 -2.39 9.11
CA CYS A 63 2.59 -2.92 10.42
C CYS A 63 3.67 -2.50 11.41
N GLU A 64 3.27 -1.87 12.52
CA GLU A 64 4.21 -1.33 13.51
C GLU A 64 3.91 -1.83 14.92
N LYS A 65 4.96 -1.93 15.75
CA LYS A 65 4.83 -2.12 17.21
C LYS A 65 3.91 -3.28 17.59
N THR A 66 4.09 -4.43 16.94
CA THR A 66 3.25 -5.61 17.15
C THR A 66 4.04 -6.90 17.41
N ASN A 67 3.36 -7.90 17.99
CA ASN A 67 3.88 -9.26 18.14
C ASN A 67 3.52 -10.10 16.93
N LEU A 68 4.18 -11.25 16.82
CA LEU A 68 3.94 -12.21 15.75
C LEU A 68 2.48 -12.69 15.69
N ALA A 69 1.83 -12.94 16.83
CA ALA A 69 0.46 -13.45 16.87
C ALA A 69 -0.55 -12.42 16.32
N SER A 70 -0.45 -11.17 16.76
CA SER A 70 -1.31 -10.07 16.31
C SER A 70 -1.02 -9.71 14.85
N LEU A 71 0.26 -9.74 14.45
CA LEU A 71 0.66 -9.62 13.05
C LEU A 71 0.01 -10.71 12.19
N SER A 72 0.00 -11.97 12.66
CA SER A 72 -0.62 -13.09 11.94
C SER A 72 -2.09 -12.80 11.61
N VAL A 73 -2.83 -12.27 12.59
CA VAL A 73 -4.25 -11.92 12.42
C VAL A 73 -4.40 -10.77 11.42
N GLY A 74 -3.61 -9.70 11.56
CA GLY A 74 -3.65 -8.57 10.62
C GLY A 74 -3.31 -8.96 9.19
N LEU A 75 -2.33 -9.84 9.00
CA LEU A 75 -1.96 -10.38 7.68
C LEU A 75 -3.04 -11.31 7.09
N ALA A 76 -3.71 -12.10 7.92
CA ALA A 76 -4.85 -12.91 7.48
C ALA A 76 -6.03 -12.02 7.05
N ASN A 77 -6.30 -10.95 7.82
CA ASN A 77 -7.32 -9.97 7.47
C ASN A 77 -6.95 -9.24 6.17
N LEU A 78 -5.69 -8.83 6.00
CA LEU A 78 -5.19 -8.26 4.76
C LEU A 78 -5.37 -9.22 3.56
N ALA A 79 -5.11 -10.51 3.75
CA ALA A 79 -5.31 -11.50 2.69
C ALA A 79 -6.80 -11.60 2.26
N SER A 80 -7.74 -11.41 3.19
CA SER A 80 -9.18 -11.41 2.88
C SER A 80 -9.63 -10.21 2.04
N VAL A 81 -8.87 -9.11 2.02
CA VAL A 81 -9.11 -7.98 1.10
C VAL A 81 -8.91 -8.43 -0.36
N GLY A 82 -8.02 -9.38 -0.61
CA GLY A 82 -7.80 -9.98 -1.92
C GLY A 82 -7.00 -9.12 -2.91
N TYR A 83 -6.51 -7.95 -2.49
CA TYR A 83 -5.65 -7.09 -3.31
C TYR A 83 -4.18 -7.52 -3.20
N PRO A 84 -3.38 -7.37 -4.28
CA PRO A 84 -1.94 -7.56 -4.20
C PRO A 84 -1.31 -6.49 -3.30
N VAL A 85 -0.25 -6.86 -2.60
CA VAL A 85 0.54 -5.96 -1.74
C VAL A 85 1.84 -5.66 -2.46
N GLU A 86 1.96 -4.43 -2.91
CA GLU A 86 3.15 -3.96 -3.61
C GLU A 86 4.34 -3.87 -2.66
N GLN A 87 4.11 -3.31 -1.46
CA GLN A 87 5.10 -3.24 -0.40
C GLN A 87 4.49 -3.55 0.96
N LEU A 88 5.02 -4.56 1.65
CA LEU A 88 4.71 -4.86 3.05
C LEU A 88 5.90 -4.49 3.92
N THR A 89 5.69 -3.53 4.82
CA THR A 89 6.72 -3.06 5.77
C THR A 89 6.33 -3.49 7.18
N ILE A 90 7.18 -4.28 7.82
CA ILE A 90 7.02 -4.70 9.21
C ILE A 90 8.12 -3.99 9.99
N SER A 91 7.72 -2.97 10.76
CA SER A 91 8.64 -2.06 11.43
C SER A 91 8.52 -2.12 12.94
N SER A 92 9.64 -2.05 13.66
CA SER A 92 9.68 -1.91 15.12
C SER A 92 8.82 -2.95 15.86
N CYS A 93 8.77 -4.17 15.35
CA CYS A 93 8.06 -5.28 15.97
C CYS A 93 8.96 -6.00 16.98
N TYR A 94 8.38 -6.81 17.87
CA TYR A 94 9.11 -7.34 19.05
C TYR A 94 9.24 -8.87 19.07
N PHE A 95 9.22 -9.51 17.89
CA PHE A 95 9.45 -10.95 17.77
C PHE A 95 10.86 -11.26 17.25
N ALA A 96 11.48 -12.30 17.81
CA ALA A 96 12.82 -12.73 17.42
C ALA A 96 12.84 -13.94 16.47
N HIS A 97 11.74 -14.69 16.42
CA HIS A 97 11.67 -15.91 15.62
C HIS A 97 10.54 -15.76 14.61
N LEU A 98 10.88 -15.81 13.33
CA LEU A 98 9.90 -15.82 12.25
C LEU A 98 9.61 -17.29 11.89
N TYR A 99 8.35 -17.71 12.00
CA TYR A 99 7.92 -19.08 11.78
C TYR A 99 6.46 -19.15 11.34
N GLY A 100 6.06 -20.30 10.83
CA GLY A 100 4.68 -20.56 10.42
C GLY A 100 4.36 -20.03 9.02
N ASP A 101 3.07 -19.90 8.76
CA ASP A 101 2.44 -19.63 7.48
C ASP A 101 1.93 -18.19 7.35
N LEU A 102 2.55 -17.26 8.09
CA LEU A 102 2.23 -15.82 8.15
C LEU A 102 1.98 -15.16 6.79
N LEU A 103 2.73 -15.60 5.77
CA LEU A 103 2.72 -15.05 4.42
C LEU A 103 1.99 -15.96 3.41
N TYR A 104 1.38 -17.06 3.85
CA TYR A 104 0.86 -18.11 2.96
C TYR A 104 -0.18 -17.61 1.97
N SER A 105 -1.12 -16.78 2.43
CA SER A 105 -2.24 -16.28 1.62
C SER A 105 -1.99 -14.91 0.99
N LEU A 106 -0.79 -14.34 1.15
CA LEU A 106 -0.48 -13.00 0.67
C LEU A 106 0.25 -13.06 -0.68
N LYS A 107 0.00 -12.04 -1.51
CA LYS A 107 0.75 -11.78 -2.74
C LYS A 107 1.56 -10.51 -2.54
N VAL A 108 2.81 -10.67 -2.11
CA VAL A 108 3.70 -9.55 -1.79
C VAL A 108 4.82 -9.47 -2.83
N ARG A 109 5.10 -8.28 -3.37
CA ARG A 109 6.25 -8.04 -4.27
C ARG A 109 7.50 -7.65 -3.50
N MET A 110 7.39 -6.66 -2.61
CA MET A 110 8.48 -6.18 -1.75
C MET A 110 8.16 -6.39 -0.27
N LEU A 111 8.99 -7.13 0.44
CA LEU A 111 8.87 -7.36 1.87
C LEU A 111 10.04 -6.72 2.61
N ARG A 112 9.73 -5.89 3.61
CA ARG A 112 10.73 -5.17 4.40
C ARG A 112 10.50 -5.43 5.88
N PHE A 113 11.50 -6.00 6.55
CA PHE A 113 11.60 -6.01 8.00
C PHE A 113 12.57 -4.90 8.41
N ILE A 114 12.11 -3.98 9.26
CA ILE A 114 12.89 -2.82 9.70
C ILE A 114 12.85 -2.77 11.23
N ASP A 115 13.99 -2.52 11.87
CA ASP A 115 14.11 -2.34 13.33
C ASP A 115 13.42 -3.44 14.14
N THR A 116 13.42 -4.67 13.64
CA THR A 116 12.77 -5.82 14.26
C THR A 116 13.85 -6.82 14.64
N PRO A 117 13.94 -7.30 15.89
CA PRO A 117 15.08 -8.07 16.38
C PRO A 117 15.03 -9.55 15.92
N ILE A 118 14.86 -9.79 14.62
CA ILE A 118 14.76 -11.12 14.03
C ILE A 118 16.10 -11.82 14.19
N ARG A 119 16.10 -12.94 14.90
CA ARG A 119 17.26 -13.80 15.17
C ARG A 119 17.28 -15.04 14.29
N THR A 120 16.11 -15.64 14.06
CA THR A 120 15.99 -16.87 13.26
C THR A 120 14.78 -16.82 12.34
N ILE A 121 14.91 -17.34 11.13
CA ILE A 121 13.80 -17.54 10.20
C ILE A 121 13.68 -19.04 9.91
N LYS A 122 12.52 -19.61 10.21
CA LYS A 122 12.29 -21.05 10.04
C LYS A 122 12.08 -21.41 8.55
N PRO A 123 12.35 -22.68 8.17
CA PRO A 123 11.99 -23.16 6.84
C PRO A 123 10.51 -22.94 6.53
N LEU A 124 10.18 -22.82 5.24
CA LEU A 124 8.82 -22.66 4.72
C LEU A 124 8.09 -21.35 5.09
N THR A 125 8.70 -20.44 5.85
CA THR A 125 8.09 -19.14 6.19
C THR A 125 7.62 -18.33 4.97
N PHE A 126 8.32 -18.44 3.83
CA PHE A 126 7.99 -17.70 2.61
C PHE A 126 7.20 -18.51 1.58
N LEU A 127 6.63 -19.66 1.95
CA LEU A 127 6.03 -20.58 0.98
C LEU A 127 4.86 -19.95 0.20
N GLY A 128 4.07 -19.05 0.80
CA GLY A 128 2.98 -18.34 0.10
C GLY A 128 3.42 -17.28 -0.89
N VAL A 129 4.57 -16.66 -0.64
CA VAL A 129 5.10 -15.54 -1.44
C VAL A 129 6.21 -15.98 -2.39
N ASN A 130 6.51 -17.27 -2.45
CA ASN A 130 7.60 -17.85 -3.25
C ASN A 130 7.62 -17.41 -4.73
N ARG A 131 6.43 -17.23 -5.33
CA ARG A 131 6.23 -16.85 -6.73
C ARG A 131 5.99 -15.35 -6.93
N THR A 132 5.77 -14.57 -5.87
CA THR A 132 5.46 -13.14 -5.98
C THR A 132 6.57 -12.25 -5.46
N LEU A 133 7.32 -12.72 -4.46
CA LEU A 133 8.34 -11.92 -3.79
C LEU A 133 9.55 -11.71 -4.70
N GLN A 134 9.84 -10.43 -4.97
CA GLN A 134 10.96 -10.00 -5.79
C GLN A 134 12.04 -9.30 -4.97
N GLU A 135 11.66 -8.69 -3.86
CA GLU A 135 12.57 -7.94 -3.01
C GLU A 135 12.34 -8.31 -1.55
N LEU A 136 13.42 -8.71 -0.87
CA LEU A 136 13.44 -8.98 0.56
C LEU A 136 14.50 -8.11 1.22
N HIS A 137 14.06 -7.25 2.13
CA HIS A 137 14.93 -6.39 2.92
C HIS A 137 14.78 -6.75 4.40
N ILE A 138 15.88 -7.05 5.07
CA ILE A 138 15.96 -7.28 6.51
C ILE A 138 16.99 -6.27 7.03
N ILE A 139 16.52 -5.19 7.64
CA ILE A 139 17.31 -4.01 7.99
C ILE A 139 17.29 -3.84 9.51
N ASN A 140 18.45 -3.58 10.10
CA ASN A 140 18.66 -3.38 11.54
C ASN A 140 18.04 -4.53 12.35
N SER A 141 18.53 -5.75 12.07
CA SER A 141 18.02 -7.00 12.65
C SER A 141 19.19 -7.87 13.11
N SER A 142 18.97 -8.71 14.13
CA SER A 142 20.03 -9.48 14.78
C SER A 142 20.07 -10.95 14.34
N LEU A 143 20.11 -11.21 13.03
CA LEU A 143 20.12 -12.58 12.49
C LEU A 143 21.33 -13.36 13.02
N GLN A 144 21.09 -14.50 13.65
CA GLN A 144 22.16 -15.34 14.22
C GLN A 144 22.83 -16.21 13.15
N GLU A 145 22.07 -16.60 12.13
CA GLU A 145 22.54 -17.42 11.02
C GLU A 145 21.80 -17.05 9.74
N PHE A 146 22.43 -17.34 8.59
CA PHE A 146 21.80 -17.14 7.28
C PHE A 146 20.82 -18.29 6.99
N PRO A 147 19.51 -18.03 6.83
CA PRO A 147 18.47 -19.07 6.78
C PRO A 147 18.32 -19.65 5.36
N LYS A 148 19.30 -20.48 4.95
CA LYS A 148 19.34 -21.09 3.60
C LYS A 148 18.05 -21.80 3.22
N ASP A 149 17.48 -22.57 4.14
CA ASP A 149 16.27 -23.37 3.89
C ASP A 149 14.99 -22.52 3.76
N ALA A 150 14.95 -21.34 4.37
CA ALA A 150 13.83 -20.43 4.22
C ALA A 150 13.87 -19.73 2.85
N PHE A 151 15.07 -19.37 2.40
CA PHE A 151 15.27 -18.62 1.16
C PHE A 151 15.36 -19.50 -0.10
N SER A 152 15.60 -20.80 0.04
CA SER A 152 15.73 -21.75 -1.08
C SER A 152 14.51 -21.77 -2.03
N ASN A 153 13.33 -21.42 -1.52
CA ASN A 153 12.08 -21.43 -2.28
C ASN A 153 11.75 -20.09 -2.96
N LEU A 154 12.54 -19.03 -2.75
CA LEU A 154 12.29 -17.68 -3.28
C LEU A 154 12.78 -17.55 -4.74
N GLY A 155 12.14 -18.27 -5.67
CA GLY A 155 12.58 -18.37 -7.07
C GLY A 155 12.54 -17.07 -7.88
N ASN A 156 11.74 -16.08 -7.46
CA ASN A 156 11.60 -14.79 -8.15
C ASN A 156 12.36 -13.65 -7.47
N LEU A 157 13.16 -13.94 -6.44
CA LEU A 157 13.90 -12.93 -5.70
C LEU A 157 15.01 -12.33 -6.57
N THR A 158 14.96 -11.02 -6.74
CA THR A 158 15.93 -10.23 -7.50
C THR A 158 16.83 -9.39 -6.60
N VAL A 159 16.28 -8.97 -5.45
CA VAL A 159 17.00 -8.18 -4.45
C VAL A 159 16.89 -8.87 -3.10
N LEU A 160 18.04 -9.21 -2.52
CA LEU A 160 18.18 -9.62 -1.14
C LEU A 160 19.08 -8.61 -0.44
N ASN A 161 18.51 -7.85 0.49
CA ASN A 161 19.24 -6.90 1.31
C ASN A 161 19.18 -7.33 2.77
N ILE A 162 20.33 -7.61 3.36
CA ILE A 162 20.46 -7.95 4.77
C ILE A 162 21.47 -6.97 5.36
N ASP A 163 20.98 -6.11 6.23
CA ASP A 163 21.75 -5.09 6.93
C ASP A 163 21.47 -5.21 8.44
N GLY A 164 22.53 -5.38 9.23
CA GLY A 164 22.47 -5.89 10.60
C GLY A 164 22.69 -4.83 11.65
#